data_AF-A0A9E2E7G7-F1
#
_entry.id   AF-A0A9E2E7G7-F1
#
_cell.length_a   1.000
_cell.length_b   1.000
_cell.length_c   1.000
_cell.angle_alpha   90.00
_cell.angle_beta   90.00
_cell.angle_gamma   90.00
#
_symmetry.space_group_name_H-M   'P 1'
#
loop_
_entity.id
_entity.type
_entity.pdbx_description
1 polymer ?
#
loop_
_entity_poly.entity_id
_entity_poly.type
_entity_poly.pdbx_seq_one_letter_code
_entity_poly.pdbx_strand_id
1 'polypeptide(L)'
;MTNLKGNHKLGAVLSVVGILTGLLILFLLASIYQINIDGKIAGERPDEAITVQIVFAMLSWVGVSAGALWVAVLYGFIKKADWAWSFGAVAATVQLLSGFFPMIPPASIGLPIPTIWVFFIALVLWFGMLLVGGVDNKIIIFAFVSGLAYVLTYIDGVGAISRYQTEEKGFIASMYAMSQLVNWLGAIVWAFFIYALLKGKEWIIPLGVFAAAMSMFGGFPVGITDVVIQGRFSMFLVAPMMSTGLLIYMLTPGATKMIEEWQNKQLG
;
A
#
# COMPACT_ATOMS: atom_id res chain seq x y z
N MET A 1 -1.49 -24.24 -13.77
CA MET A 1 -0.24 -23.44 -13.65
C MET A 1 0.87 -24.38 -13.26
N THR A 2 2.00 -24.35 -13.97
CA THR A 2 3.22 -25.07 -13.59
C THR A 2 3.57 -24.71 -12.15
N ASN A 3 3.81 -25.71 -11.29
CA ASN A 3 4.04 -25.47 -9.86
C ASN A 3 5.41 -24.80 -9.67
N LEU A 4 5.43 -23.48 -9.47
CA LEU A 4 6.64 -22.69 -9.21
C LEU A 4 7.04 -22.68 -7.72
N LYS A 5 6.29 -23.38 -6.86
CA LYS A 5 6.54 -23.45 -5.42
C LYS A 5 7.96 -23.91 -5.15
N GLY A 6 8.69 -23.14 -4.34
CA GLY A 6 10.06 -23.46 -3.94
C GLY A 6 11.12 -23.23 -5.03
N ASN A 7 10.80 -22.54 -6.13
CA ASN A 7 11.79 -22.18 -7.12
C ASN A 7 12.72 -21.07 -6.61
N HIS A 8 13.75 -21.45 -5.85
CA HIS A 8 14.69 -20.53 -5.24
C HIS A 8 15.55 -19.77 -6.27
N LYS A 9 15.79 -20.34 -7.45
CA LYS A 9 16.53 -19.64 -8.52
C LYS A 9 15.73 -18.46 -9.04
N LEU A 10 14.44 -18.69 -9.35
CA LEU A 10 13.53 -17.62 -9.74
C LEU A 10 13.40 -16.58 -8.62
N GLY A 11 13.22 -17.02 -7.38
CA GLY A 11 13.19 -16.14 -6.21
C GLY A 11 14.41 -15.23 -6.11
N ALA A 12 15.63 -15.78 -6.26
CA ALA A 12 16.86 -15.00 -6.23
C ALA A 12 16.94 -13.96 -7.36
N VAL A 13 16.54 -14.33 -8.59
CA VAL A 13 16.51 -13.38 -9.73
C VAL A 13 15.54 -12.24 -9.46
N LEU A 14 14.33 -12.56 -9.01
CA LEU A 14 13.33 -11.55 -8.64
C LEU A 14 13.85 -10.64 -7.52
N SER A 15 14.59 -11.17 -6.53
CA SER A 15 15.19 -10.34 -5.50
C SER A 15 16.20 -9.33 -6.03
N VAL A 16 17.04 -9.72 -6.99
CA VAL A 16 17.98 -8.78 -7.63
C VAL A 16 17.22 -7.65 -8.31
N VAL A 17 16.14 -7.97 -9.05
CA VAL A 17 15.27 -6.97 -9.66
C VAL A 17 14.63 -6.06 -8.59
N GLY A 18 14.20 -6.62 -7.45
CA GLY A 18 13.67 -5.87 -6.32
C GLY A 18 14.66 -4.88 -5.70
N ILE A 19 15.93 -5.27 -5.55
CA ILE A 19 17.01 -4.37 -5.09
C ILE A 19 17.17 -3.20 -6.07
N LEU A 20 17.29 -3.50 -7.37
CA LEU A 20 17.43 -2.49 -8.41
C LEU A 20 16.21 -1.56 -8.47
N THR A 21 15.02 -2.10 -8.21
CA THR A 21 13.78 -1.30 -8.12
C THR A 21 13.82 -0.31 -6.96
N GLY A 22 14.40 -0.68 -5.80
CA GLY A 22 14.62 0.24 -4.69
C GLY A 22 15.54 1.41 -5.06
N LEU A 23 16.62 1.14 -5.79
CA LEU A 23 17.52 2.18 -6.30
C LEU A 23 16.83 3.06 -7.36
N LEU A 24 16.03 2.45 -8.24
CA LEU A 24 15.24 3.17 -9.24
C LEU A 24 14.25 4.14 -8.59
N ILE A 25 13.59 3.75 -7.49
CA ILE A 25 12.71 4.64 -6.71
C ILE A 25 13.46 5.89 -6.27
N LEU A 26 14.64 5.74 -5.66
CA LEU A 26 15.44 6.87 -5.19
C LEU A 26 15.75 7.84 -6.34
N PHE A 27 16.25 7.29 -7.45
CA PHE A 27 16.62 8.08 -8.62
C PHE A 27 15.42 8.81 -9.23
N LEU A 28 14.32 8.10 -9.48
CA LEU A 28 13.14 8.69 -10.09
C LEU A 28 12.49 9.73 -9.19
N LEU A 29 12.30 9.43 -7.90
CA LEU A 29 11.71 10.41 -6.98
C LEU A 29 12.60 11.64 -6.83
N ALA A 30 13.91 11.49 -6.68
CA ALA A 30 14.83 12.62 -6.67
C ALA A 30 14.73 13.47 -7.95
N SER A 31 14.61 12.83 -9.12
CA SER A 31 14.53 13.53 -10.41
C SER A 31 13.25 14.36 -10.58
N ILE A 32 12.15 13.99 -9.93
CA ILE A 32 10.87 14.68 -10.05
C ILE A 32 10.51 15.52 -8.82
N TYR A 33 11.24 15.40 -7.71
CA TYR A 33 10.87 15.98 -6.41
C TYR A 33 10.71 17.50 -6.47
N GLN A 34 11.78 18.23 -6.79
CA GLN A 34 11.76 19.69 -6.81
C GLN A 34 10.86 20.24 -7.92
N ILE A 35 10.90 19.62 -9.10
CA ILE A 35 10.08 20.03 -10.26
C ILE A 35 8.58 19.97 -9.91
N ASN A 36 8.14 18.96 -9.16
CA ASN A 36 6.75 18.87 -8.73
C ASN A 36 6.40 19.93 -7.69
N ILE A 37 7.28 20.21 -6.73
CA ILE A 37 7.08 21.28 -5.75
C ILE A 37 6.91 22.61 -6.47
N ASP A 38 7.85 22.95 -7.36
CA ASP A 38 7.84 24.20 -8.11
C ASP A 38 6.60 24.31 -9.02
N GLY A 39 6.24 23.22 -9.70
CA GLY A 39 5.04 23.16 -10.54
C GLY A 39 3.74 23.36 -9.76
N LYS A 40 3.65 22.84 -8.53
CA LYS A 40 2.49 23.06 -7.65
C LYS A 40 2.42 24.49 -7.13
N ILE A 41 3.54 25.09 -6.79
CA ILE A 41 3.61 26.51 -6.39
C ILE A 41 3.20 27.41 -7.57
N ALA A 42 3.72 27.16 -8.77
CA ALA A 42 3.37 27.89 -9.98
C ALA A 42 1.88 27.74 -10.36
N GLY A 43 1.28 26.59 -10.05
CA GLY A 43 -0.15 26.33 -10.21
C GLY A 43 -1.03 26.82 -9.05
N GLU A 44 -0.50 27.68 -8.16
CA GLU A 44 -1.22 28.25 -7.00
C GLU A 44 -1.79 27.18 -6.03
N ARG A 45 -1.09 26.05 -5.91
CA ARG A 45 -1.45 24.91 -5.03
C ARG A 45 -0.34 24.66 -3.99
N PRO A 46 -0.02 25.63 -3.11
CA PRO A 46 1.03 25.47 -2.10
C PRO A 46 0.72 24.35 -1.09
N ASP A 47 -0.56 24.04 -0.89
CA ASP A 47 -0.99 22.92 -0.07
C ASP A 47 -0.51 21.56 -0.63
N GLU A 48 -0.65 21.37 -1.94
CA GLU A 48 -0.16 20.17 -2.62
C GLU A 48 1.37 20.15 -2.71
N ALA A 49 2.02 21.31 -2.78
CA ALA A 49 3.48 21.39 -2.73
C ALA A 49 4.04 20.87 -1.38
N ILE A 50 3.40 21.22 -0.26
CA ILE A 50 3.75 20.69 1.07
C ILE A 50 3.45 19.19 1.15
N THR A 51 2.31 18.74 0.59
CA THR A 51 2.02 17.31 0.48
C THR A 51 3.12 16.57 -0.29
N VAL A 52 3.59 17.10 -1.42
CA VAL A 52 4.70 16.50 -2.18
C VAL A 52 5.97 16.44 -1.32
N GLN A 53 6.34 17.52 -0.64
CA GLN A 53 7.54 17.57 0.20
C GLN A 53 7.55 16.44 1.24
N ILE A 54 6.43 16.24 1.93
CA ILE A 54 6.32 15.22 2.98
C ILE A 54 6.24 13.82 2.36
N VAL A 55 5.30 13.64 1.42
CA VAL A 55 4.89 12.31 0.97
C VAL A 55 5.92 11.71 0.01
N PHE A 56 6.53 12.48 -0.90
CA PHE A 56 7.58 11.93 -1.78
C PHE A 56 8.82 11.53 -0.99
N ALA A 57 9.23 12.33 0.00
CA ALA A 57 10.34 12.00 0.86
C ALA A 57 10.08 10.68 1.62
N MET A 58 8.91 10.58 2.27
CA MET A 58 8.52 9.37 2.98
C MET A 58 8.45 8.14 2.08
N LEU A 59 7.82 8.25 0.90
CA LEU A 59 7.70 7.15 -0.05
C LEU A 59 9.04 6.71 -0.63
N SER A 60 9.98 7.66 -0.79
CA SER A 60 11.37 7.36 -1.13
C SER A 60 12.04 6.56 -0.01
N TRP A 61 11.95 7.01 1.24
CA TRP A 61 12.56 6.31 2.38
C TRP A 61 12.04 4.89 2.52
N VAL A 62 10.73 4.68 2.49
CA VAL A 62 10.16 3.33 2.62
C VAL A 62 10.41 2.47 1.38
N GLY A 63 10.36 3.05 0.18
CA GLY A 63 10.59 2.33 -1.08
C GLY A 63 12.04 1.86 -1.24
N VAL A 64 13.00 2.71 -0.85
CA VAL A 64 14.43 2.36 -0.80
C VAL A 64 14.71 1.34 0.30
N SER A 65 14.08 1.49 1.47
CA SER A 65 14.16 0.51 2.55
C SER A 65 13.63 -0.86 2.14
N ALA A 66 12.58 -0.90 1.30
CA ALA A 66 12.11 -2.15 0.70
C ALA A 66 13.16 -2.76 -0.25
N GLY A 67 13.93 -1.93 -0.97
CA GLY A 67 15.12 -2.37 -1.71
C GLY A 67 16.17 -3.04 -0.81
N ALA A 68 16.41 -2.49 0.39
CA ALA A 68 17.29 -3.12 1.37
C ALA A 68 16.70 -4.45 1.91
N LEU A 69 15.38 -4.51 2.14
CA LEU A 69 14.69 -5.76 2.51
C LEU A 69 14.87 -6.84 1.42
N TRP A 70 14.86 -6.46 0.14
CA TRP A 70 15.15 -7.39 -0.96
C TRP A 70 16.56 -8.01 -0.91
N VAL A 71 17.55 -7.33 -0.29
CA VAL A 71 18.87 -7.94 -0.03
C VAL A 71 18.75 -9.10 0.96
N ALA A 72 17.97 -8.93 2.03
CA ALA A 72 17.68 -10.01 2.96
C ALA A 72 16.91 -11.15 2.27
N VAL A 73 15.95 -10.83 1.40
CA VAL A 73 15.20 -11.81 0.62
C VAL A 73 16.12 -12.60 -0.33
N LEU A 74 17.06 -11.93 -1.01
CA LEU A 74 18.09 -12.55 -1.83
C LEU A 74 18.93 -13.53 -1.01
N TYR A 75 19.42 -13.08 0.16
CA TYR A 75 20.14 -13.95 1.10
C TYR A 75 19.30 -15.19 1.47
N GLY A 76 18.01 -14.99 1.79
CA GLY A 76 17.07 -16.07 2.08
C GLY A 76 16.98 -17.09 0.95
N PHE A 77 16.82 -16.65 -0.31
CA PHE A 77 16.76 -17.57 -1.45
C PHE A 77 18.08 -18.29 -1.73
N ILE A 78 19.23 -17.62 -1.57
CA ILE A 78 20.55 -18.24 -1.67
C ILE A 78 20.69 -19.36 -0.62
N LYS A 79 20.17 -19.13 0.59
CA LYS A 79 20.15 -20.12 1.67
C LYS A 79 18.95 -21.07 1.63
N LYS A 80 18.13 -21.03 0.58
CA LYS A 80 16.92 -21.83 0.40
C LYS A 80 15.94 -21.73 1.58
N ALA A 81 15.89 -20.56 2.22
CA ALA A 81 14.99 -20.31 3.32
C ALA A 81 13.53 -20.17 2.84
N ASP A 82 12.62 -20.71 3.64
CA ASP A 82 11.18 -20.75 3.39
C ASP A 82 10.48 -19.40 3.60
N TRP A 83 11.02 -18.54 4.47
CA TRP A 83 10.48 -17.21 4.75
C TRP A 83 10.74 -16.21 3.62
N ALA A 84 11.74 -16.45 2.76
CA ALA A 84 12.24 -15.47 1.79
C ALA A 84 11.13 -14.93 0.88
N TRP A 85 10.31 -15.80 0.29
CA TRP A 85 9.24 -15.39 -0.62
C TRP A 85 8.23 -14.45 0.05
N SER A 86 7.92 -14.68 1.33
CA SER A 86 6.94 -13.87 2.05
C SER A 86 7.46 -12.47 2.35
N PHE A 87 8.76 -12.35 2.66
CA PHE A 87 9.40 -11.06 2.85
C PHE A 87 9.56 -10.32 1.51
N GLY A 88 9.78 -11.06 0.42
CA GLY A 88 9.76 -10.50 -0.94
C GLY A 88 8.38 -9.94 -1.30
N ALA A 89 7.29 -10.63 -0.96
CA ALA A 89 5.94 -10.13 -1.18
C ALA A 89 5.64 -8.86 -0.35
N VAL A 90 6.15 -8.77 0.89
CA VAL A 90 6.07 -7.54 1.70
C VAL A 90 6.86 -6.41 1.07
N ALA A 91 8.11 -6.65 0.65
CA ALA A 91 8.95 -5.65 -0.01
C ALA A 91 8.30 -5.14 -1.30
N ALA A 92 7.73 -6.05 -2.12
CA ALA A 92 6.98 -5.69 -3.33
C ALA A 92 5.74 -4.85 -3.01
N THR A 93 5.00 -5.17 -1.95
CA THR A 93 3.83 -4.38 -1.50
C THR A 93 4.22 -2.93 -1.17
N VAL A 94 5.34 -2.72 -0.49
CA VAL A 94 5.85 -1.37 -0.19
C VAL A 94 6.26 -0.65 -1.48
N GLN A 95 6.95 -1.33 -2.39
CA GLN A 95 7.35 -0.75 -3.69
C GLN A 95 6.15 -0.43 -4.59
N LEU A 96 5.05 -1.19 -4.51
CA LEU A 96 3.80 -0.86 -5.18
C LEU A 96 3.26 0.48 -4.70
N LEU A 97 3.23 0.73 -3.39
CA LEU A 97 2.80 2.02 -2.86
C LEU A 97 3.74 3.15 -3.29
N SER A 98 5.05 2.95 -3.13
CA SER A 98 6.08 3.94 -3.52
C SER A 98 6.13 4.21 -5.02
N GLY A 99 5.69 3.27 -5.87
CA GLY A 99 5.55 3.48 -7.31
C GLY A 99 4.25 4.19 -7.67
N PHE A 100 3.15 3.83 -6.99
CA PHE A 100 1.81 4.28 -7.34
C PHE A 100 1.56 5.75 -7.00
N PHE A 101 1.67 6.11 -5.71
CA PHE A 101 1.25 7.43 -5.26
C PHE A 101 2.03 8.58 -5.96
N PRO A 102 3.35 8.48 -6.19
CA PRO A 102 4.10 9.54 -6.83
C PRO A 102 3.77 9.79 -8.31
N MET A 103 2.88 9.00 -8.91
CA MET A 103 2.30 9.30 -10.21
C MET A 103 1.29 10.46 -10.15
N ILE A 104 0.63 10.68 -9.00
CA ILE A 104 -0.52 11.60 -8.90
C ILE A 104 -0.09 13.07 -8.99
N PRO A 105 0.91 13.56 -8.23
CA PRO A 105 1.29 14.97 -8.32
C PRO A 105 1.77 15.41 -9.71
N PRO A 106 2.65 14.69 -10.42
CA PRO A 106 3.06 15.09 -11.76
C PRO A 106 1.91 15.03 -12.76
N ALA A 107 1.05 14.00 -12.70
CA ALA A 107 -0.10 13.89 -13.58
C ALA A 107 -1.05 15.10 -13.47
N SER A 108 -1.27 15.59 -12.25
CA SER A 108 -2.17 16.72 -11.99
C SER A 108 -1.61 18.08 -12.42
N ILE A 109 -0.34 18.15 -12.83
CA ILE A 109 0.27 19.34 -13.47
C ILE A 109 0.77 19.03 -14.90
N GLY A 110 0.31 17.94 -15.51
CA GLY A 110 0.65 17.58 -16.89
C GLY A 110 2.09 17.15 -17.13
N LEU A 111 2.82 16.76 -16.07
CA LEU A 111 4.19 16.26 -16.17
C LEU A 111 4.24 14.73 -16.35
N PRO A 112 5.34 14.19 -16.90
CA PRO A 112 5.56 12.75 -16.99
C PRO A 112 5.51 12.04 -15.62
N ILE A 113 5.03 10.79 -15.62
CA ILE A 113 4.84 9.96 -14.43
C ILE A 113 5.82 8.77 -14.36
N PRO A 114 7.14 9.00 -14.27
CA PRO A 114 8.13 7.93 -14.46
C PRO A 114 8.04 6.79 -13.43
N THR A 115 7.44 7.02 -12.25
CA THR A 115 7.27 5.99 -11.22
C THR A 115 6.25 4.90 -11.61
N ILE A 116 5.52 5.06 -12.72
CA ILE A 116 4.67 4.00 -13.29
C ILE A 116 5.46 2.72 -13.57
N TRP A 117 6.73 2.86 -13.95
CA TRP A 117 7.61 1.71 -14.20
C TRP A 117 7.95 0.96 -12.91
N VAL A 118 8.16 1.67 -11.80
CA VAL A 118 8.32 1.06 -10.48
C VAL A 118 7.08 0.26 -10.12
N PHE A 119 5.89 0.83 -10.33
CA PHE A 119 4.63 0.17 -10.03
C PHE A 119 4.48 -1.14 -10.82
N PHE A 120 4.71 -1.13 -12.14
CA PHE A 120 4.61 -2.35 -12.95
C PHE A 120 5.65 -3.40 -12.58
N ILE A 121 6.90 -3.00 -12.32
CA ILE A 121 7.94 -3.94 -11.88
C ILE A 121 7.54 -4.55 -10.53
N ALA A 122 7.10 -3.73 -9.57
CA ALA A 122 6.65 -4.19 -8.27
C ALA A 122 5.44 -5.12 -8.35
N LEU A 123 4.51 -4.92 -9.30
CA LEU A 123 3.40 -5.85 -9.55
C LEU A 123 3.92 -7.22 -9.99
N VAL A 124 4.86 -7.24 -10.95
CA VAL A 124 5.49 -8.50 -11.41
C VAL A 124 6.24 -9.18 -10.27
N LEU A 125 6.98 -8.43 -9.46
CA LEU A 125 7.67 -8.95 -8.28
C LEU A 125 6.70 -9.54 -7.26
N TRP A 126 5.59 -8.84 -7.00
CA TRP A 126 4.58 -9.27 -6.03
C TRP A 126 3.95 -10.60 -6.45
N PHE A 127 3.40 -10.69 -7.66
CA PHE A 127 2.85 -11.95 -8.18
C PHE A 127 3.93 -13.04 -8.29
N GLY A 128 5.14 -12.69 -8.73
CA GLY A 128 6.27 -13.62 -8.80
C GLY A 128 6.58 -14.26 -7.45
N MET A 129 6.60 -13.48 -6.37
CA MET A 129 6.82 -14.00 -5.01
C MET A 129 5.68 -14.91 -4.54
N LEU A 130 4.43 -14.58 -4.85
CA LEU A 130 3.28 -15.42 -4.50
C LEU A 130 3.30 -16.76 -5.24
N LEU A 131 3.70 -16.77 -6.51
CA LEU A 131 3.88 -17.98 -7.30
C LEU A 131 5.03 -18.85 -6.76
N VAL A 132 6.15 -18.23 -6.38
CA VAL A 132 7.28 -18.93 -5.72
C VAL A 132 6.88 -19.48 -4.34
N GLY A 133 6.00 -18.78 -3.61
CA GLY A 133 5.42 -19.24 -2.35
C GLY A 133 4.37 -20.34 -2.50
N GLY A 134 3.84 -20.55 -3.71
CA GLY A 134 2.74 -21.49 -3.95
C GLY A 134 1.44 -21.06 -3.27
N VAL A 135 1.15 -19.75 -3.27
CA VAL A 135 -0.05 -19.17 -2.66
C VAL A 135 -1.29 -19.52 -3.48
N ASP A 136 -2.37 -19.90 -2.80
CA ASP A 136 -3.62 -20.26 -3.46
C ASP A 136 -4.27 -19.06 -4.14
N ASN A 137 -4.80 -19.24 -5.35
CA ASN A 137 -5.35 -18.15 -6.17
C ASN A 137 -6.43 -17.34 -5.46
N LYS A 138 -7.28 -17.98 -4.65
CA LYS A 138 -8.31 -17.28 -3.86
C LYS A 138 -7.68 -16.35 -2.81
N ILE A 139 -6.58 -16.79 -2.19
CA ILE A 139 -5.79 -16.00 -1.24
C ILE A 139 -5.06 -14.86 -1.95
N ILE A 140 -4.52 -15.10 -3.15
CA ILE A 140 -3.92 -14.03 -3.98
C ILE A 140 -4.94 -12.94 -4.29
N ILE A 141 -6.15 -13.31 -4.74
CA ILE A 141 -7.22 -12.35 -5.05
C ILE A 141 -7.60 -11.58 -3.79
N PHE A 142 -7.78 -12.28 -2.67
CA PHE A 142 -8.17 -11.63 -1.42
C PHE A 142 -7.09 -10.67 -0.90
N ALA A 143 -5.82 -11.08 -0.97
CA ALA A 143 -4.67 -10.22 -0.65
C ALA A 143 -4.58 -9.02 -1.60
N PHE A 144 -4.88 -9.20 -2.89
CA PHE A 144 -4.87 -8.12 -3.87
C PHE A 144 -5.95 -7.06 -3.58
N VAL A 145 -7.19 -7.49 -3.33
CA VAL A 145 -8.28 -6.55 -2.96
C VAL A 145 -7.98 -5.87 -1.63
N SER A 146 -7.40 -6.58 -0.66
CA SER A 146 -6.94 -5.97 0.60
C SER A 146 -5.79 -4.98 0.36
N GLY A 147 -4.93 -5.23 -0.63
CA GLY A 147 -3.91 -4.31 -1.12
C GLY A 147 -4.50 -3.02 -1.70
N LEU A 148 -5.67 -3.08 -2.34
CA LEU A 148 -6.39 -1.87 -2.77
C LEU A 148 -6.87 -1.07 -1.55
N ALA A 149 -7.43 -1.73 -0.53
CA ALA A 149 -7.84 -1.05 0.70
C ALA A 149 -6.64 -0.41 1.42
N TYR A 150 -5.48 -1.09 1.44
CA TYR A 150 -4.22 -0.54 1.92
C TYR A 150 -3.85 0.78 1.21
N VAL A 151 -3.80 0.77 -0.13
CA VAL A 151 -3.39 1.95 -0.91
C VAL A 151 -4.40 3.09 -0.77
N LEU A 152 -5.69 2.79 -0.81
CA LEU A 152 -6.75 3.78 -0.65
C LEU A 152 -6.74 4.42 0.75
N THR A 153 -6.53 3.62 1.79
CA THR A 153 -6.40 4.14 3.16
C THR A 153 -5.16 5.04 3.29
N TYR A 154 -4.05 4.70 2.62
CA TYR A 154 -2.87 5.57 2.59
C TYR A 154 -3.18 6.91 1.89
N ILE A 155 -3.88 6.86 0.75
CA ILE A 155 -4.31 8.06 0.00
C ILE A 155 -5.17 8.97 0.86
N ASP A 156 -6.10 8.43 1.67
CA ASP A 156 -6.90 9.24 2.60
C ASP A 156 -6.02 10.01 3.57
N GLY A 157 -4.98 9.38 4.14
CA GLY A 157 -4.03 10.08 5.00
C GLY A 157 -3.24 11.16 4.25
N VAL A 158 -2.93 10.96 2.97
CA VAL A 158 -2.29 11.99 2.14
C VAL A 158 -3.26 13.15 1.85
N GLY A 159 -4.50 12.85 1.46
CA GLY A 159 -5.53 13.84 1.20
C GLY A 159 -5.80 14.72 2.42
N ALA A 160 -5.73 14.14 3.62
CA ALA A 160 -5.87 14.88 4.87
C ALA A 160 -4.78 15.97 5.06
N ILE A 161 -3.55 15.74 4.59
CA ILE A 161 -2.47 16.74 4.64
C ILE A 161 -2.82 17.97 3.79
N SER A 162 -3.29 17.77 2.56
CA SER A 162 -3.68 18.90 1.68
C SER A 162 -4.92 19.61 2.24
N ARG A 163 -5.97 18.86 2.64
CA ARG A 163 -7.19 19.45 3.19
C ARG A 163 -6.97 20.24 4.46
N TYR A 164 -6.10 19.76 5.35
CA TYR A 164 -5.74 20.51 6.56
C TYR A 164 -5.20 21.91 6.26
N GLN A 165 -4.53 22.09 5.13
CA GLN A 165 -3.93 23.36 4.73
C GLN A 165 -4.90 24.27 3.96
N THR A 166 -5.86 23.69 3.23
CA THR A 166 -6.80 24.45 2.40
C THR A 166 -8.08 24.86 3.12
N GLU A 167 -8.48 24.11 4.14
CA GLU A 167 -9.74 24.35 4.86
C GLU A 167 -9.57 25.47 5.89
N GLU A 168 -10.64 26.24 6.12
CA GLU A 168 -10.63 27.29 7.12
C GLU A 168 -10.34 26.73 8.52
N LYS A 169 -9.55 27.48 9.29
CA LYS A 169 -9.19 27.09 10.66
C LYS A 169 -10.46 26.91 11.49
N GLY A 170 -10.59 25.73 12.07
CA GLY A 170 -11.75 25.37 12.87
C GLY A 170 -11.86 23.87 13.04
N PHE A 171 -13.06 23.41 13.37
CA PHE A 171 -13.35 22.00 13.59
C PHE A 171 -13.02 21.14 12.37
N ILE A 172 -13.42 21.56 11.17
CA ILE A 172 -13.25 20.79 9.93
C ILE A 172 -11.78 20.57 9.59
N ALA A 173 -10.98 21.64 9.53
CA ALA A 173 -9.53 21.52 9.34
C ALA A 173 -8.90 20.60 10.41
N SER A 174 -9.29 20.76 11.67
CA SER A 174 -8.78 19.93 12.77
C SER A 174 -9.13 18.44 12.60
N MET A 175 -10.29 18.10 12.04
CA MET A 175 -10.66 16.72 11.75
C MET A 175 -9.73 16.07 10.72
N TYR A 176 -9.29 16.81 9.70
CA TYR A 176 -8.29 16.31 8.75
C TYR A 176 -6.94 16.05 9.44
N ALA A 177 -6.47 16.98 10.27
CA ALA A 177 -5.23 16.77 11.03
C ALA A 177 -5.31 15.55 11.97
N MET A 178 -6.41 15.38 12.71
CA MET A 178 -6.58 14.28 13.66
C MET A 178 -6.78 12.92 12.98
N SER A 179 -7.36 12.89 11.78
CA SER A 179 -7.59 11.65 11.02
C SER A 179 -6.39 11.20 10.18
N GLN A 180 -5.47 12.11 9.84
CA GLN A 180 -4.34 11.83 8.96
C GLN A 180 -3.52 10.61 9.40
N LEU A 181 -3.05 10.58 10.65
CA LEU A 181 -2.23 9.49 11.15
C LEU A 181 -3.02 8.21 11.39
N VAL A 182 -4.32 8.31 11.72
CA VAL A 182 -5.21 7.15 11.84
C VAL A 182 -5.29 6.40 10.51
N ASN A 183 -5.44 7.12 9.39
CA ASN A 183 -5.44 6.52 8.06
C ASN A 183 -4.08 5.87 7.72
N TRP A 184 -2.96 6.54 7.98
CA TRP A 184 -1.64 5.94 7.71
C TRP A 184 -1.33 4.73 8.60
N LEU A 185 -1.72 4.76 9.87
CA LEU A 185 -1.63 3.57 10.73
C LEU A 185 -2.55 2.45 10.22
N GLY A 186 -3.77 2.78 9.77
CA GLY A 186 -4.67 1.83 9.12
C GLY A 186 -4.04 1.16 7.89
N ALA A 187 -3.35 1.93 7.05
CA ALA A 187 -2.60 1.39 5.91
C ALA A 187 -1.49 0.43 6.37
N ILE A 188 -0.74 0.77 7.42
CA ILE A 188 0.27 -0.12 8.00
C ILE A 188 -0.38 -1.44 8.49
N VAL A 189 -1.52 -1.35 9.19
CA VAL A 189 -2.25 -2.53 9.66
C VAL A 189 -2.74 -3.40 8.50
N TRP A 190 -3.22 -2.80 7.39
CA TRP A 190 -3.56 -3.55 6.18
C TRP A 190 -2.35 -4.27 5.57
N ALA A 191 -1.16 -3.66 5.57
CA ALA A 191 0.06 -4.33 5.12
C ALA A 191 0.41 -5.55 6.00
N PHE A 192 0.26 -5.43 7.33
CA PHE A 192 0.42 -6.56 8.24
C PHE A 192 -0.66 -7.63 8.05
N PHE A 193 -1.90 -7.23 7.75
CA PHE A 193 -2.98 -8.17 7.42
C PHE A 193 -2.64 -8.98 6.17
N ILE A 194 -2.15 -8.35 5.11
CA ILE A 194 -1.71 -9.04 3.89
C ILE A 194 -0.60 -10.05 4.23
N TYR A 195 0.40 -9.67 5.01
CA TYR A 195 1.43 -10.59 5.45
C TYR A 195 0.87 -11.78 6.25
N ALA A 196 -0.02 -11.50 7.22
CA ALA A 196 -0.67 -12.53 8.04
C ALA A 196 -1.46 -13.52 7.17
N LEU A 197 -2.21 -12.99 6.20
CA LEU A 197 -3.01 -13.75 5.25
C LEU A 197 -2.11 -14.66 4.40
N LEU A 198 -1.06 -14.10 3.80
CA LEU A 198 -0.12 -14.86 2.98
C LEU A 198 0.58 -15.98 3.78
N LYS A 199 0.90 -15.74 5.05
CA LYS A 199 1.55 -16.75 5.92
C LYS A 199 0.59 -17.66 6.68
N GLY A 200 -0.73 -17.54 6.47
CA GLY A 200 -1.70 -18.38 7.15
C GLY A 200 -1.62 -18.25 8.68
N LYS A 201 -1.46 -17.02 9.21
CA LYS A 201 -1.38 -16.79 10.66
C LYS A 201 -2.74 -16.93 11.33
N GLU A 202 -2.79 -17.38 12.58
CA GLU A 202 -4.05 -17.54 13.34
C GLU A 202 -4.78 -16.21 13.58
N TRP A 203 -4.04 -15.09 13.61
CA TRP A 203 -4.56 -13.75 13.88
C TRP A 203 -4.98 -12.97 12.62
N ILE A 204 -5.23 -13.64 11.49
CA ILE A 204 -5.69 -12.99 10.24
C ILE A 204 -6.98 -12.20 10.48
N ILE A 205 -8.03 -12.84 11.01
CA ILE A 205 -9.35 -12.22 11.16
C ILE A 205 -9.32 -11.04 12.15
N PRO A 206 -8.81 -11.19 13.40
CA PRO A 206 -8.72 -10.06 14.32
C PRO A 206 -7.97 -8.86 13.73
N LEU A 207 -6.87 -9.12 13.01
CA LEU A 207 -6.10 -8.05 12.39
C LEU A 207 -6.83 -7.39 11.21
N GLY A 208 -7.55 -8.17 10.41
CA GLY A 208 -8.36 -7.64 9.30
C GLY A 208 -9.52 -6.78 9.80
N VAL A 209 -10.18 -7.21 10.87
CA VAL A 209 -11.22 -6.40 11.55
C VAL A 209 -10.62 -5.09 12.04
N PHE A 210 -9.46 -5.13 12.68
CA PHE A 210 -8.77 -3.94 13.16
C PHE A 210 -8.35 -3.00 12.01
N ALA A 211 -7.81 -3.55 10.91
CA ALA A 211 -7.43 -2.79 9.73
C ALA A 211 -8.64 -2.07 9.11
N ALA A 212 -9.75 -2.79 8.94
CA ALA A 212 -10.97 -2.23 8.39
C ALA A 212 -11.55 -1.14 9.29
N ALA A 213 -11.58 -1.36 10.60
CA ALA A 213 -12.05 -0.36 11.56
C ALA A 213 -11.18 0.92 11.53
N MET A 214 -9.86 0.79 11.44
CA MET A 214 -8.95 1.94 11.33
C MET A 214 -9.24 2.77 10.06
N SER A 215 -9.42 2.13 8.91
CA SER A 215 -9.82 2.82 7.67
C SER A 215 -11.19 3.48 7.79
N MET A 216 -12.15 2.81 8.42
CA MET A 216 -13.50 3.36 8.65
C MET A 216 -13.47 4.59 9.56
N PHE A 217 -12.73 4.52 10.68
CA PHE A 217 -12.64 5.61 11.65
C PHE A 217 -11.81 6.78 11.15
N GLY A 218 -10.78 6.52 10.33
CA GLY A 218 -10.00 7.58 9.69
C GLY A 218 -10.71 8.22 8.50
N GLY A 219 -11.46 7.45 7.71
CA GLY A 219 -12.07 7.92 6.45
C GLY A 219 -13.49 8.44 6.57
N PHE A 220 -14.41 7.74 7.26
CA PHE A 220 -15.83 8.15 7.31
C PHE A 220 -16.04 9.55 7.91
N PRO A 221 -15.40 9.95 9.04
CA PRO A 221 -15.66 11.26 9.62
C PRO A 221 -15.35 12.41 8.66
N VAL A 222 -14.23 12.34 7.94
CA VAL A 222 -13.83 13.36 6.96
C VAL A 222 -14.63 13.25 5.67
N GLY A 223 -14.95 12.04 5.22
CA GLY A 223 -15.78 11.81 4.04
C GLY A 223 -17.23 12.29 4.20
N ILE A 224 -17.83 12.07 5.38
CA ILE A 224 -19.16 12.58 5.72
C ILE A 224 -19.12 14.10 5.85
N THR A 225 -18.06 14.67 6.43
CA THR A 225 -17.86 16.13 6.50
C THR A 225 -17.90 16.76 5.10
N ASP A 226 -17.19 16.17 4.14
CA ASP A 226 -17.21 16.63 2.75
C ASP A 226 -18.61 16.54 2.10
N VAL A 227 -19.33 15.43 2.28
CA VAL A 227 -20.63 15.23 1.62
C VAL A 227 -21.74 16.05 2.28
N VAL A 228 -21.83 16.00 3.60
CA VAL A 228 -22.97 16.55 4.35
C VAL A 228 -22.76 18.02 4.68
N ILE A 229 -21.56 18.42 5.07
CA ILE A 229 -21.28 19.79 5.51
C ILE A 229 -20.83 20.64 4.31
N GLN A 230 -19.94 20.11 3.47
CA GLN A 230 -19.39 20.86 2.32
C GLN A 230 -20.19 20.65 1.02
N GLY A 231 -21.15 19.72 0.98
CA GLY A 231 -22.03 19.51 -0.18
C GLY A 231 -21.32 18.99 -1.43
N ARG A 232 -20.17 18.33 -1.29
CA ARG A 232 -19.34 17.86 -2.43
C ARG A 232 -19.04 16.37 -2.35
N PHE A 233 -18.75 15.75 -3.49
CA PHE A 233 -18.26 14.37 -3.52
C PHE A 233 -16.93 14.24 -2.76
N SER A 234 -16.78 13.17 -1.98
CA SER A 234 -15.57 12.92 -1.19
C SER A 234 -14.83 11.67 -1.65
N MET A 235 -13.57 11.86 -2.04
CA MET A 235 -12.67 10.72 -2.29
C MET A 235 -12.31 9.96 -1.00
N PHE A 236 -12.47 10.57 0.18
CA PHE A 236 -12.23 9.93 1.48
C PHE A 236 -13.26 8.83 1.83
N LEU A 237 -14.34 8.69 1.06
CA LEU A 237 -15.30 7.61 1.29
C LEU A 237 -14.89 6.29 0.62
N VAL A 238 -13.97 6.32 -0.35
CA VAL A 238 -13.65 5.14 -1.16
C VAL A 238 -12.95 4.06 -0.32
N ALA A 239 -11.92 4.43 0.45
CA ALA A 239 -11.22 3.49 1.34
C ALA A 239 -12.15 2.91 2.42
N PRO A 240 -12.88 3.70 3.23
CA PRO A 240 -13.72 3.16 4.29
C PRO A 240 -14.88 2.31 3.76
N MET A 241 -15.45 2.63 2.60
CA MET A 241 -16.46 1.76 1.96
C MET A 241 -15.88 0.42 1.53
N MET A 242 -14.70 0.41 0.89
CA MET A 242 -14.03 -0.83 0.50
C MET A 242 -13.66 -1.67 1.74
N SER A 243 -13.13 -1.03 2.77
CA SER A 243 -12.82 -1.68 4.05
C SER A 243 -14.05 -2.23 4.75
N THR A 244 -15.20 -1.53 4.66
CA THR A 244 -16.49 -2.05 5.16
C THR A 244 -16.90 -3.32 4.42
N GLY A 245 -16.78 -3.33 3.08
CA GLY A 245 -17.05 -4.51 2.27
C GLY A 245 -16.14 -5.69 2.62
N LEU A 246 -14.84 -5.43 2.81
CA LEU A 246 -13.87 -6.44 3.24
C LEU A 246 -14.16 -6.96 4.65
N LEU A 247 -14.55 -6.08 5.58
CA LEU A 247 -14.97 -6.48 6.93
C LEU A 247 -16.16 -7.44 6.87
N ILE A 248 -17.22 -7.06 6.14
CA ILE A 248 -18.41 -7.91 5.97
C ILE A 248 -17.99 -9.25 5.36
N TYR A 249 -17.20 -9.23 4.29
CA TYR A 249 -16.71 -10.43 3.63
C TYR A 249 -15.95 -11.36 4.58
N MET A 250 -15.00 -10.83 5.35
CA MET A 250 -14.21 -11.60 6.33
C MET A 250 -15.06 -12.28 7.41
N LEU A 251 -16.21 -11.69 7.76
CA LEU A 251 -17.12 -12.24 8.75
C LEU A 251 -18.11 -13.27 8.16
N THR A 252 -18.06 -13.51 6.85
CA THR A 252 -18.88 -14.56 6.23
C THR A 252 -18.29 -15.96 6.46
N PRO A 253 -19.12 -17.00 6.60
CA PRO A 253 -18.63 -18.38 6.75
C PRO A 253 -17.74 -18.84 5.59
N GLY A 254 -18.00 -18.34 4.38
CA GLY A 254 -17.23 -18.70 3.19
C GLY A 254 -15.79 -18.17 3.23
N ALA A 255 -15.59 -16.94 3.70
CA ALA A 255 -14.26 -16.37 3.85
C ALA A 255 -13.48 -17.05 4.98
N THR A 256 -14.13 -17.28 6.14
CA THR A 256 -13.50 -17.97 7.27
C THR A 256 -13.05 -19.37 6.88
N LYS A 257 -13.90 -20.17 6.23
CA LYS A 257 -13.55 -21.51 5.77
C LYS A 257 -12.39 -21.50 4.78
N MET A 258 -12.38 -20.55 3.84
CA MET A 258 -11.26 -20.38 2.89
C MET A 258 -9.93 -20.09 3.62
N ILE A 259 -9.96 -19.25 4.66
CA ILE A 259 -8.78 -18.90 5.45
C ILE A 259 -8.31 -20.10 6.28
N GLU A 260 -9.22 -20.84 6.92
CA GLU A 260 -8.89 -22.05 7.69
C GLU A 260 -8.27 -23.14 6.81
N GLU A 261 -8.83 -23.39 5.63
CA GLU A 261 -8.27 -24.32 4.64
C GLU A 261 -6.83 -23.91 4.26
N TRP A 262 -6.59 -22.61 4.07
CA TRP A 262 -5.27 -22.08 3.77
C TRP A 262 -4.29 -22.21 4.95
N GLN A 263 -4.73 -21.91 6.18
CA GLN A 263 -3.92 -22.06 7.40
C GLN A 263 -3.47 -23.51 7.58
N ASN A 264 -4.40 -24.46 7.45
CA ASN A 264 -4.10 -25.89 7.56
C ASN A 264 -3.06 -26.34 6.52
N LYS A 265 -3.12 -25.79 5.31
CA LYS A 265 -2.15 -26.07 4.24
C LYS A 265 -0.76 -25.46 4.48
N GLN A 266 -0.65 -24.42 5.31
CA GLN A 266 0.65 -23.84 5.69
C GLN A 266 1.29 -24.57 6.88
N LEU A 267 0.49 -25.26 7.70
CA LEU A 267 0.94 -26.01 8.88
C LEU A 267 1.36 -27.46 8.56
N GLY A 268 0.84 -28.03 7.47
CA GLY A 268 1.22 -29.36 6.95
C GLY A 268 2.33 -29.30 5.91
#